data_AF-A0A750JER6-F1
#
_entry.id   AF-A0A750JER6-F1
#
_cell.length_a   1.000
_cell.length_b   1.000
_cell.length_c   1.000
_cell.angle_alpha   90.00
_cell.angle_beta   90.00
_cell.angle_gamma   90.00
#
_symmetry.space_group_name_H-M   'P 1'
#
loop_
_entity.id
_entity.type
_entity.pdbx_description
1 polymer ?
#
loop_
_entity_poly.entity_id
_entity_poly.type
_entity_poly.pdbx_seq_one_letter_code
_entity_poly.pdbx_strand_id
1 'polypeptide(L)'
;RFPYEDRLDLVLKGTTDIPRLTVHRGSEYIISRATFPCYFIKEQSVINHCYTEIDLKIFRQYLAPALGITHRFVGTEPFCTVTAQYNLDMRFWLETPTLPAPPITLVEIERLCFQETPISASWVRKLLVKHDLTAIAPLVPDATLRYLQGMVERHPGSAAARQKSPVLATGEK
;
A
#
# COMPACT_ATOMS: atom_id res chain seq x y z
N ARG A 1 10.77 9.68 1.45
CA ARG A 1 9.83 8.71 2.08
C ARG A 1 8.76 9.54 2.78
N PHE A 2 7.47 9.19 2.66
CA PHE A 2 6.39 9.94 3.32
C PHE A 2 6.37 9.65 4.82
N PRO A 3 6.37 10.68 5.70
CA PRO A 3 6.23 10.51 7.14
C PRO A 3 4.95 9.75 7.52
N TYR A 4 4.95 9.10 8.70
CA TYR A 4 3.76 8.39 9.16
C TYR A 4 2.59 9.34 9.44
N GLU A 5 2.84 10.43 10.18
CA GLU A 5 1.79 11.40 10.53
C GLU A 5 1.16 12.02 9.28
N ASP A 6 1.96 12.35 8.27
CA ASP A 6 1.44 12.84 6.98
C ASP A 6 0.52 11.82 6.30
N ARG A 7 0.90 10.53 6.31
CA ARG A 7 0.04 9.47 5.73
C ARG A 7 -1.25 9.29 6.51
N LEU A 8 -1.19 9.39 7.84
CA LEU A 8 -2.37 9.28 8.69
C LEU A 8 -3.33 10.46 8.45
N ASP A 9 -2.80 11.68 8.39
CA ASP A 9 -3.57 12.89 8.08
C ASP A 9 -4.23 12.80 6.70
N LEU A 10 -3.53 12.26 5.70
CA LEU A 10 -4.09 12.01 4.37
C LEU A 10 -5.25 11.00 4.39
N VAL A 11 -5.15 9.93 5.17
CA VAL A 11 -6.26 8.97 5.34
C VAL A 11 -7.44 9.66 6.00
N LEU A 12 -7.23 10.36 7.12
CA LEU A 12 -8.30 11.06 7.84
C LEU A 12 -9.03 12.08 6.94
N LYS A 13 -8.28 12.88 6.18
CA LYS A 13 -8.85 13.85 5.23
C LYS A 13 -9.57 13.18 4.07
N GLY A 14 -9.02 12.07 3.57
CA GLY A 14 -9.60 11.30 2.46
C GLY A 14 -10.83 10.49 2.83
N THR A 15 -11.17 10.38 4.11
CA THR A 15 -12.32 9.61 4.59
C THR A 15 -13.29 10.41 5.45
N THR A 16 -13.20 11.73 5.45
CA THR A 16 -14.03 12.62 6.28
C THR A 16 -15.53 12.53 5.95
N ASP A 17 -15.85 12.24 4.69
CA ASP A 17 -17.21 12.12 4.16
C ASP A 17 -17.83 10.73 4.36
N ILE A 18 -17.10 9.75 4.91
CA ILE A 18 -17.57 8.39 5.11
C ILE A 18 -18.19 8.25 6.52
N PRO A 19 -19.52 8.09 6.66
CA PRO A 19 -20.14 7.93 7.96
C PRO A 19 -19.81 6.57 8.56
N ARG A 20 -19.75 6.49 9.90
CA ARG A 20 -19.49 5.27 10.68
C ARG A 20 -18.14 4.60 10.35
N LEU A 21 -17.11 5.42 10.11
CA LEU A 21 -15.75 4.95 9.92
C LEU A 21 -14.88 5.30 11.13
N THR A 22 -14.12 4.32 11.63
CA THR A 22 -13.07 4.54 12.62
C THR A 22 -11.71 4.28 11.99
N VAL A 23 -10.84 5.29 12.00
CA VAL A 23 -9.45 5.12 11.56
C VAL A 23 -8.60 4.75 12.76
N HIS A 24 -8.08 3.52 12.77
CA HIS A 24 -7.14 3.06 13.78
C HIS A 24 -5.71 3.43 13.37
N ARG A 25 -4.95 4.03 14.31
CA ARG A 25 -3.50 4.22 14.13
C ARG A 25 -2.83 2.85 13.97
N GLY A 26 -2.01 2.71 12.94
CA GLY A 26 -1.13 1.56 12.81
C GLY A 26 -0.12 1.53 13.97
N SER A 27 0.25 0.33 14.43
CA SER A 27 1.29 0.10 15.43
C SER A 27 2.54 -0.51 14.81
N GLU A 28 3.59 -0.69 15.61
CA GLU A 28 4.78 -1.45 15.21
C GLU A 28 4.53 -2.95 15.00
N TYR A 29 3.29 -3.43 15.13
CA TYR A 29 2.92 -4.84 15.00
C TYR A 29 1.98 -5.13 13.83
N ILE A 30 1.35 -4.11 13.22
CA ILE A 30 0.47 -4.31 12.07
C ILE A 30 1.34 -4.38 10.80
N ILE A 31 1.53 -5.58 10.26
CA ILE A 31 2.30 -5.86 9.03
C ILE A 31 3.70 -5.20 9.12
N SER A 32 4.41 -5.48 10.21
CA SER A 32 5.70 -4.87 10.51
C SER A 32 6.86 -5.83 10.27
N ARG A 33 8.10 -5.35 10.39
CA ARG A 33 9.25 -6.26 10.38
C ARG A 33 9.25 -7.24 11.56
N ALA A 34 8.56 -6.93 12.66
CA ALA A 34 8.54 -7.78 13.84
C ALA A 34 7.53 -8.94 13.69
N THR A 35 6.41 -8.72 13.01
CA THR A 35 5.35 -9.72 12.81
C THR A 35 5.34 -10.31 11.40
N PHE A 36 5.95 -9.61 10.45
CA PHE A 36 5.93 -9.88 9.02
C PHE A 36 7.27 -9.51 8.32
N PRO A 37 8.43 -9.98 8.84
CA PRO A 37 9.77 -9.60 8.33
C PRO A 37 9.95 -9.89 6.84
N CYS A 38 9.38 -10.99 6.35
CA CYS A 38 9.61 -11.47 5.00
C CYS A 38 8.82 -10.73 3.91
N TYR A 39 7.78 -9.97 4.26
CA TYR A 39 7.17 -9.02 3.32
C TYR A 39 8.17 -7.96 2.81
N PHE A 40 9.21 -7.71 3.59
CA PHE A 40 10.29 -6.79 3.22
C PHE A 40 11.50 -7.51 2.58
N ILE A 41 11.48 -8.84 2.43
CA ILE A 41 12.57 -9.67 1.90
C ILE A 41 12.10 -10.34 0.60
N LYS A 42 12.68 -9.95 -0.54
CA LYS A 42 12.18 -10.30 -1.87
C LYS A 42 12.58 -11.70 -2.39
N GLU A 43 13.27 -12.54 -1.61
CA GLU A 43 14.01 -13.70 -2.17
C GLU A 43 13.68 -15.11 -1.64
N GLN A 44 12.60 -15.35 -0.89
CA GLN A 44 12.21 -16.74 -0.56
C GLN A 44 10.69 -16.98 -0.54
N SER A 45 10.18 -17.69 -1.55
CA SER A 45 8.77 -18.05 -1.70
C SER A 45 8.23 -18.93 -0.57
N VAL A 46 8.99 -19.93 -0.11
CA VAL A 46 8.57 -20.85 0.97
C VAL A 46 8.44 -20.12 2.31
N ILE A 47 9.35 -19.16 2.56
CA ILE A 47 9.36 -18.36 3.77
C ILE A 47 8.10 -17.47 3.81
N ASN A 48 7.68 -16.90 2.67
CA ASN A 48 6.53 -16.00 2.60
C ASN A 48 5.20 -16.62 3.06
N HIS A 49 4.92 -17.90 2.75
CA HIS A 49 3.68 -18.57 3.18
C HIS A 49 3.55 -18.75 4.70
N CYS A 50 4.67 -19.02 5.39
CA CYS A 50 4.63 -19.23 6.85
C CYS A 50 4.26 -17.93 7.59
N TYR A 51 4.72 -16.78 7.09
CA TYR A 51 4.42 -15.50 7.73
C TYR A 51 3.01 -15.01 7.45
N THR A 52 2.46 -15.24 6.25
CA THR A 52 1.07 -14.85 5.94
C THR A 52 0.10 -15.61 6.82
N GLU A 53 0.34 -16.90 7.01
CA GLU A 53 -0.41 -17.74 7.95
C GLU A 53 -0.39 -17.18 9.38
N ILE A 54 0.79 -16.86 9.93
CA ILE A 54 0.92 -16.35 11.30
C ILE A 54 0.15 -15.04 11.47
N ASP A 55 0.35 -14.08 10.56
CA ASP A 55 -0.35 -12.79 10.59
C ASP A 55 -1.87 -12.96 10.55
N LEU A 56 -2.37 -13.84 9.67
CA LEU A 56 -3.80 -14.06 9.49
C LEU A 56 -4.44 -14.82 10.66
N LYS A 57 -3.71 -15.77 11.26
CA LYS A 57 -4.12 -16.42 12.50
C LYS A 57 -4.20 -15.43 13.65
N ILE A 58 -3.19 -14.58 13.83
CA ILE A 58 -3.21 -13.53 14.86
C ILE A 58 -4.39 -12.59 14.65
N PHE A 59 -4.58 -12.12 13.41
CA PHE A 59 -5.71 -11.26 13.07
C PHE A 59 -7.05 -11.92 13.40
N ARG A 60 -7.28 -13.15 12.93
CA ARG A 60 -8.55 -13.84 13.09
C ARG A 60 -8.84 -14.23 14.55
N GLN A 61 -7.82 -14.65 15.31
CA GLN A 61 -8.01 -15.15 16.66
C GLN A 61 -8.06 -14.04 17.73
N TYR A 62 -7.35 -12.93 17.51
CA TYR A 62 -7.18 -11.90 18.54
C TYR A 62 -7.70 -10.52 18.14
N LEU A 63 -7.39 -10.05 16.93
CA LEU A 63 -7.77 -8.69 16.51
C LEU A 63 -9.24 -8.60 16.11
N ALA A 64 -9.70 -9.54 15.27
CA ALA A 64 -11.07 -9.52 14.76
C ALA A 64 -12.12 -9.64 15.86
N PRO A 65 -12.01 -10.55 16.85
CA PRO A 65 -12.98 -10.65 17.94
C PRO A 65 -12.99 -9.40 18.83
N ALA A 66 -11.82 -8.84 19.15
CA ALA A 66 -11.70 -7.66 20.00
C ALA A 66 -12.33 -6.40 19.36
N LEU A 67 -12.36 -6.34 18.03
CA LEU A 67 -12.90 -5.22 17.26
C LEU A 67 -14.30 -5.51 16.66
N GLY A 68 -14.85 -6.70 16.90
CA GLY A 68 -16.12 -7.13 16.30
C GLY A 68 -16.08 -7.20 14.77
N ILE A 69 -14.91 -7.44 14.18
CA ILE A 69 -14.74 -7.54 12.72
C ILE A 69 -15.36 -8.85 12.25
N THR A 70 -16.19 -8.76 11.21
CA THR A 70 -16.81 -9.92 10.55
C THR A 70 -16.42 -10.05 9.08
N HIS A 71 -15.94 -8.94 8.49
CA HIS A 71 -15.56 -8.85 7.08
C HIS A 71 -14.21 -8.17 6.95
N ARG A 72 -13.39 -8.62 5.99
CA ARG A 72 -12.16 -7.94 5.60
C ARG A 72 -12.23 -7.61 4.11
N PHE A 73 -11.98 -6.36 3.78
CA PHE A 73 -12.02 -5.87 2.39
C PHE A 73 -10.60 -5.72 1.85
N VAL A 74 -10.37 -6.20 0.63
CA VAL A 74 -9.08 -6.05 -0.08
C VAL A 74 -9.32 -5.70 -1.54
N GLY A 75 -8.37 -5.01 -2.16
CA GLY A 75 -8.38 -4.82 -3.62
C GLY A 75 -7.70 -5.98 -4.33
N THR A 76 -8.10 -6.28 -5.56
CA THR A 76 -7.34 -7.18 -6.44
C THR A 76 -5.93 -6.63 -6.67
N GLU A 77 -4.94 -7.51 -6.77
CA GLU A 77 -3.53 -7.11 -6.95
C GLU A 77 -2.91 -7.77 -8.20
N PRO A 78 -2.96 -7.09 -9.36
CA PRO A 78 -2.44 -7.64 -10.61
C PRO A 78 -0.92 -7.48 -10.79
N PHE A 79 -0.24 -6.67 -9.97
CA PHE A 79 1.17 -6.30 -10.20
C PHE A 79 2.15 -6.97 -9.24
N CYS A 80 1.72 -7.32 -8.03
CA CYS A 80 2.58 -7.83 -6.98
C CYS A 80 2.21 -9.26 -6.60
N THR A 81 3.01 -10.23 -7.04
CA THR A 81 2.80 -11.66 -6.76
C THR A 81 2.74 -11.97 -5.26
N VAL A 82 3.55 -11.30 -4.44
CA VAL A 82 3.56 -11.48 -2.98
C VAL A 82 2.23 -11.04 -2.36
N THR A 83 1.73 -9.87 -2.74
CA THR A 83 0.44 -9.37 -2.23
C THR A 83 -0.74 -10.16 -2.81
N ALA A 84 -0.67 -10.59 -4.07
CA ALA A 84 -1.67 -11.48 -4.67
C ALA A 84 -1.74 -12.83 -3.92
N GLN A 85 -0.58 -13.41 -3.58
CA GLN A 85 -0.53 -14.61 -2.76
C GLN A 85 -1.11 -14.37 -1.36
N TYR A 86 -0.85 -13.21 -0.76
CA TYR A 86 -1.44 -12.86 0.53
C TYR A 86 -2.98 -12.75 0.46
N ASN A 87 -3.56 -12.28 -0.65
CA ASN A 87 -5.02 -12.33 -0.86
C ASN A 87 -5.55 -13.77 -0.93
N LEU A 88 -4.82 -14.70 -1.55
CA LEU A 88 -5.19 -16.12 -1.58
C LEU A 88 -5.09 -16.74 -0.18
N ASP A 89 -4.02 -16.47 0.55
CA ASP A 89 -3.81 -16.93 1.92
C ASP A 89 -4.89 -16.37 2.86
N MET A 90 -5.27 -15.09 2.69
CA MET A 90 -6.39 -14.46 3.38
C MET A 90 -7.68 -15.25 3.20
N ARG A 91 -8.02 -15.61 1.96
CA ARG A 91 -9.24 -16.35 1.66
C ARG A 91 -9.28 -17.69 2.40
N PHE A 92 -8.16 -18.41 2.42
CA PHE A 92 -8.07 -19.67 3.13
C PHE A 92 -8.12 -19.50 4.66
N TRP A 93 -7.22 -18.71 5.23
CA TRP A 93 -7.04 -18.64 6.69
C TRP A 93 -8.16 -17.90 7.42
N LEU A 94 -8.83 -16.96 6.75
CA LEU A 94 -9.93 -16.21 7.35
C LEU A 94 -11.23 -17.02 7.39
N GLU A 95 -11.45 -17.93 6.44
CA GLU A 95 -12.72 -18.65 6.28
C GLU A 95 -12.65 -20.12 6.75
N THR A 96 -11.45 -20.71 6.85
CA THR A 96 -11.27 -22.11 7.23
C THR A 96 -11.93 -22.47 8.57
N PRO A 97 -12.60 -23.64 8.71
CA PRO A 97 -13.22 -24.04 9.98
C PRO A 97 -12.20 -24.51 11.04
N THR A 98 -10.91 -24.59 10.70
CA THR A 98 -9.89 -25.19 11.58
C THR A 98 -9.40 -24.31 12.71
N LEU A 99 -9.70 -23.00 12.70
CA LEU A 99 -9.26 -22.07 13.74
C LEU A 99 -10.35 -21.87 14.81
N PRO A 100 -9.98 -21.76 16.10
CA PRO A 100 -10.91 -21.58 17.21
C PRO A 100 -11.38 -20.11 17.33
N ALA A 101 -11.86 -19.54 16.23
CA ALA A 101 -12.45 -18.21 16.16
C ALA A 101 -13.45 -18.15 14.98
N PRO A 102 -14.50 -17.31 15.05
CA PRO A 102 -15.45 -17.16 13.96
C PRO A 102 -14.76 -16.90 12.61
N PRO A 103 -15.31 -17.43 11.50
CA PRO A 103 -14.81 -17.12 10.17
C PRO A 103 -15.02 -15.63 9.86
N ILE A 104 -14.10 -15.07 9.08
CA ILE A 104 -14.16 -13.69 8.57
C ILE A 104 -14.33 -13.77 7.06
N THR A 105 -15.39 -13.14 6.54
CA THR A 105 -15.64 -13.10 5.10
C THR A 105 -14.64 -12.19 4.42
N LEU A 106 -13.87 -12.72 3.45
CA LEU A 106 -13.01 -11.90 2.61
C LEU A 106 -13.82 -11.33 1.45
N VAL A 107 -13.88 -10.01 1.34
CA VAL A 107 -14.50 -9.31 0.22
C VAL A 107 -13.40 -8.70 -0.65
N GLU A 108 -13.14 -9.32 -1.80
CA GLU A 108 -12.18 -8.81 -2.77
C GLU A 108 -12.90 -7.90 -3.79
N ILE A 109 -12.46 -6.64 -3.85
CA ILE A 109 -13.00 -5.60 -4.72
C ILE A 109 -12.05 -5.41 -5.90
N GLU A 110 -12.59 -5.29 -7.10
CA GLU A 110 -11.79 -4.97 -8.28
C GLU A 110 -11.05 -3.64 -8.07
N ARG A 111 -9.74 -3.65 -8.31
CA ARG A 111 -8.91 -2.45 -8.22
C ARG A 111 -9.41 -1.41 -9.24
N LEU A 112 -9.59 -0.18 -8.76
CA LEU A 112 -9.97 0.94 -9.60
C LEU A 112 -8.97 1.13 -10.75
N CYS A 113 -9.49 1.25 -11.97
CA CYS A 113 -8.74 1.50 -13.18
C CYS A 113 -8.91 2.95 -13.64
N PHE A 114 -7.85 3.53 -14.17
CA PHE A 114 -7.88 4.77 -14.93
C PHE A 114 -7.38 4.47 -16.34
N GLN A 115 -8.21 4.75 -17.36
CA GLN A 115 -7.90 4.42 -18.76
C GLN A 115 -7.46 2.95 -18.92
N GLU A 116 -8.28 2.02 -18.41
CA GLU A 116 -8.04 0.56 -18.43
C GLU A 116 -6.80 0.08 -17.66
N THR A 117 -6.03 0.99 -17.05
CA THR A 117 -4.84 0.67 -16.27
C THR A 117 -5.16 0.67 -14.78
N PRO A 118 -4.94 -0.44 -14.05
CA PRO A 118 -5.16 -0.46 -12.60
C PRO A 118 -4.27 0.55 -11.87
N ILE A 119 -4.89 1.38 -11.03
CA ILE A 119 -4.18 2.42 -10.30
C ILE A 119 -3.23 1.79 -9.27
N SER A 120 -1.98 2.27 -9.23
CA SER A 120 -0.99 1.79 -8.24
C SER A 120 -0.16 2.92 -7.67
N ALA A 121 0.24 2.78 -6.40
CA ALA A 121 1.11 3.75 -5.73
C ALA A 121 2.50 3.86 -6.42
N SER A 122 2.97 2.78 -7.07
CA SER A 122 4.22 2.80 -7.84
C SER A 122 4.10 3.66 -9.10
N TRP A 123 2.95 3.66 -9.77
CA TRP A 123 2.69 4.53 -10.91
C TRP A 123 2.68 6.00 -10.50
N VAL A 124 1.95 6.34 -9.42
CA VAL A 124 1.91 7.71 -8.87
C VAL A 124 3.32 8.20 -8.50
N ARG A 125 4.13 7.37 -7.82
CA ARG A 125 5.51 7.73 -7.48
C ARG A 125 6.39 7.98 -8.70
N LYS A 126 6.22 7.22 -9.79
CA LYS A 126 6.97 7.44 -11.05
C LYS A 126 6.63 8.79 -11.67
N LEU A 127 5.35 9.18 -11.67
CA LEU A 127 4.91 10.48 -12.16
C LEU A 127 5.39 11.62 -11.25
N LEU A 128 5.38 11.40 -9.94
CA LEU A 128 5.84 12.37 -8.95
C LEU A 128 7.33 12.70 -9.12
N VAL A 129 8.17 11.72 -9.45
CA VAL A 129 9.59 11.93 -9.79
C VAL A 129 9.75 12.82 -11.04
N LYS A 130 8.78 12.78 -11.97
CA LYS A 130 8.74 13.63 -13.15
C LYS A 130 8.06 14.99 -12.89
N HIS A 131 7.59 15.25 -11.66
CA HIS A 131 6.79 16.42 -11.31
C HIS A 131 5.51 16.60 -12.16
N ASP A 132 4.99 15.51 -12.72
CA ASP A 132 3.80 15.54 -13.57
C ASP A 132 2.52 15.47 -12.72
N LEU A 133 2.21 16.58 -12.04
CA LEU A 133 1.04 16.69 -11.16
C LEU A 133 -0.27 16.58 -11.93
N THR A 134 -0.29 16.98 -13.20
CA THR A 134 -1.46 16.87 -14.09
C THR A 134 -1.82 15.40 -14.31
N ALA A 135 -0.84 14.55 -14.62
CA ALA A 135 -1.07 13.11 -14.78
C ALA A 135 -1.39 12.39 -13.46
N ILE A 136 -0.96 12.93 -12.30
CA ILE A 136 -1.27 12.36 -10.99
C ILE A 136 -2.71 12.68 -10.55
N ALA A 137 -3.23 13.84 -10.92
CA ALA A 137 -4.53 14.33 -10.47
C ALA A 137 -5.69 13.31 -10.57
N PRO A 138 -5.88 12.59 -11.70
CA PRO A 138 -6.97 11.61 -11.79
C PRO A 138 -6.70 10.29 -11.04
N LEU A 139 -5.49 10.06 -10.53
CA LEU A 139 -5.08 8.79 -9.93
C LEU A 139 -5.19 8.76 -8.41
N VAL A 140 -5.39 9.92 -7.76
CA VAL A 140 -5.36 10.04 -6.30
C VAL A 140 -6.49 10.92 -5.79
N PRO A 141 -6.94 10.74 -4.54
CA PRO A 141 -7.89 11.67 -3.92
C PRO A 141 -7.33 13.09 -3.81
N ASP A 142 -8.21 14.08 -3.82
CA ASP A 142 -7.86 15.51 -3.72
C ASP A 142 -6.91 15.84 -2.56
N ALA A 143 -7.14 15.27 -1.38
CA ALA A 143 -6.29 15.48 -0.22
C ALA A 143 -4.84 15.08 -0.50
N THR A 144 -4.65 13.96 -1.21
CA THR A 144 -3.34 13.47 -1.62
C THR A 144 -2.73 14.37 -2.69
N LEU A 145 -3.52 14.80 -3.69
CA LEU A 145 -3.04 15.70 -4.74
C LEU A 145 -2.50 17.02 -4.15
N ARG A 146 -3.27 17.68 -3.27
CA ARG A 146 -2.86 18.94 -2.62
C ARG A 146 -1.59 18.77 -1.79
N TYR A 147 -1.46 17.66 -1.08
CA TYR A 147 -0.25 17.36 -0.32
C TYR A 147 0.98 17.19 -1.24
N LEU A 148 0.83 16.46 -2.35
CA LEU A 148 1.90 16.25 -3.32
C LEU A 148 2.31 17.56 -4.01
N GLN A 149 1.34 18.42 -4.37
CA GLN A 149 1.58 19.76 -4.91
C GLN A 149 2.45 20.59 -3.95
N GLY A 150 2.03 20.73 -2.70
CA GLY A 150 2.78 21.49 -1.71
C GLY A 150 4.18 20.90 -1.44
N MET A 151 4.35 19.59 -1.54
CA MET A 151 5.67 18.96 -1.39
C MET A 151 6.61 19.32 -2.55
N VAL A 152 6.10 19.35 -3.79
CA VAL A 152 6.86 19.77 -4.98
C VAL A 152 7.22 21.25 -4.90
N GLU A 153 6.29 22.10 -4.50
CA GLU A 153 6.51 23.56 -4.32
C GLU A 153 7.57 23.88 -3.26
N ARG A 154 7.64 23.10 -2.18
CA ARG A 154 8.68 23.25 -1.14
C ARG A 154 10.07 22.77 -1.58
N HIS A 155 10.16 21.96 -2.64
CA HIS A 155 11.42 21.41 -3.16
C HIS A 155 11.58 21.65 -4.68
N PRO A 156 11.63 22.92 -5.14
CA PRO A 156 11.73 23.23 -6.57
C PRO A 156 13.08 22.86 -7.19
N GLY A 157 14.08 22.52 -6.37
CA GLY A 157 15.50 22.42 -6.76
C GLY A 157 15.96 21.15 -7.50
N SER A 158 15.11 20.14 -7.73
CA SER A 158 15.57 18.91 -8.42
C SER A 158 15.66 19.04 -9.96
N ALA A 159 15.09 20.10 -10.55
CA ALA A 159 15.10 20.30 -12.00
C ALA A 159 16.38 20.99 -12.51
N ALA A 160 16.94 21.96 -11.77
CA ALA A 160 18.08 22.75 -12.23
C ALA A 160 19.44 22.02 -12.10
N ALA A 161 19.58 21.05 -11.19
CA ALA A 161 20.85 20.36 -10.94
C ALA A 161 21.10 19.15 -11.87
N ARG A 162 20.11 18.73 -12.67
CA ARG A 162 20.25 17.56 -13.57
C ARG A 162 20.46 17.90 -15.05
N GLN A 163 20.51 19.19 -15.41
CA GLN A 163 20.76 19.63 -16.80
C GLN A 163 22.14 20.27 -17.04
N LYS A 164 23.07 20.22 -16.07
CA LYS A 164 24.44 20.73 -16.30
C LYS A 164 25.49 19.77 -15.80
N SER A 165 26.05 18.97 -16.71
CA SER A 165 27.49 18.66 -16.85
C SER A 165 27.72 17.59 -17.94
N PRO A 166 28.87 17.58 -18.64
CA PRO A 166 28.91 17.96 -20.05
C PRO A 166 29.26 16.80 -20.99
N VAL A 167 29.10 17.08 -22.29
CA VAL A 167 29.77 16.39 -23.40
C VAL A 167 31.28 16.40 -23.19
N LEU A 168 31.91 15.21 -23.22
CA LEU A 168 33.27 14.84 -23.67
C LEU A 168 33.49 13.38 -23.21
N ALA A 169 34.17 12.45 -23.87
CA ALA A 169 34.75 12.32 -25.19
C ALA A 169 34.97 10.81 -25.43
N THR A 170 35.00 10.43 -26.71
CA THR A 170 35.54 9.21 -27.33
C THR A 170 36.55 8.36 -26.54
N GLY A 171 36.44 7.04 -26.68
CA GLY A 171 37.55 6.11 -26.39
C GLY A 171 37.18 4.64 -26.57
N GLU A 172 37.49 4.09 -27.74
CA GLU A 172 37.48 2.66 -28.06
C GLU A 172 38.38 1.84 -27.12
N LYS A 173 37.90 0.68 -26.66
CA LYS A 173 38.36 -0.67 -27.02
C LYS A 173 37.64 -1.74 -26.19
#